data_AF-A0A9Q5Z443-F1
#
_entry.id   AF-A0A9Q5Z443-F1
#
_cell.length_a   1.000
_cell.length_b   1.000
_cell.length_c   1.000
_cell.angle_alpha   90.00
_cell.angle_beta   90.00
_cell.angle_gamma   90.00
#
_symmetry.space_group_name_H-M   'P 1'
#
loop_
_entity.id
_entity.type
_entity.pdbx_description
1 polymer ?
#
loop_
_entity_poly.entity_id
_entity_poly.type
_entity_poly.pdbx_seq_one_letter_code
_entity_poly.pdbx_strand_id
1 'polypeptide(L)'
;MQLVFNCESEALAVAEQLYNVQQLGKILIPAEKTIDYQALELAVNLAGVTFPTFSFPIVSSLKCRLPFPRDERECTDENTPKIYVACLSAYNAGHLHGLWIDATQEAEEIEDDITWMLSWSPVGDDEPCEEWAIHDYENFSGFSLGEYESLQYISKLAQVLDDADDADAMAAWLNYAKDPIHNPDIQKLAEEFSSYYCGHWESERDFVLKSDEIEQMYNWSEFEKKFQFWSQHIDWDSVARELFIQGYDSVKASPHGVYVFREYYG
;
A
#
# COMPACT_ATOMS: atom_id res chain seq x y z
N MET A 1 -27.77 25.43 17.34
CA MET A 1 -27.08 26.18 18.40
C MET A 1 -28.13 26.84 19.28
N GLN A 2 -27.98 26.78 20.59
CA GLN A 2 -28.87 27.35 21.59
C GLN A 2 -28.07 28.30 22.47
N LEU A 3 -28.62 29.47 22.78
CA LEU A 3 -28.02 30.45 23.68
C LEU A 3 -28.66 30.29 25.05
N VAL A 4 -27.86 29.94 26.06
CA VAL A 4 -28.36 29.68 27.41
C VAL A 4 -27.96 30.83 28.33
N PHE A 5 -28.97 31.50 28.90
CA PHE A 5 -28.82 32.59 29.86
C PHE A 5 -29.00 32.07 31.30
N ASN A 6 -28.64 32.86 32.31
CA ASN A 6 -28.75 32.42 33.70
C ASN A 6 -30.21 32.32 34.15
N CYS A 7 -31.06 33.22 33.65
CA CYS A 7 -32.47 33.26 33.95
C CYS A 7 -33.32 33.70 32.74
N GLU A 8 -34.62 33.49 32.84
CA GLU A 8 -35.58 33.81 31.78
C GLU A 8 -35.66 35.31 31.48
N SER A 9 -35.47 36.17 32.50
CA SER A 9 -35.48 37.62 32.29
C SER A 9 -34.29 38.12 31.48
N GLU A 10 -33.11 37.50 31.63
CA GLU A 10 -31.94 37.82 30.80
C GLU A 10 -32.17 37.41 29.34
N ALA A 11 -32.70 36.20 29.13
CA ALA A 11 -33.05 35.72 27.79
C ALA A 11 -34.09 36.62 27.13
N LEU A 12 -35.14 37.04 27.85
CA LEU A 12 -36.16 37.96 27.34
C LEU A 12 -35.55 39.31 26.93
N ALA A 13 -34.74 39.91 27.79
CA ALA A 13 -34.12 41.21 27.52
C ALA A 13 -33.25 41.20 26.25
N VAL A 14 -32.54 40.10 26.00
CA VAL A 14 -31.73 39.93 24.79
C VAL A 14 -32.58 39.55 23.57
N ALA A 15 -33.66 38.78 23.75
CA ALA A 15 -34.60 38.43 22.68
C ALA A 15 -35.29 39.67 22.09
N GLU A 16 -35.61 40.67 22.91
CA GLU A 16 -36.22 41.92 22.44
C GLU A 16 -35.30 42.74 21.52
N GLN A 17 -33.98 42.53 21.61
CA GLN A 17 -32.99 43.24 20.79
C GLN A 17 -32.59 42.50 19.51
N LEU A 18 -33.01 41.23 19.37
CA LEU A 18 -32.61 40.36 18.27
C LEU A 18 -33.80 39.97 17.40
N TYR A 19 -33.60 39.96 16.09
CA TYR A 19 -34.59 39.46 15.14
C TYR A 19 -34.44 37.94 14.97
N ASN A 20 -35.54 37.27 14.62
CA ASN A 20 -35.56 35.85 14.25
C ASN A 20 -35.02 34.90 15.34
N VAL A 21 -35.27 35.20 16.62
CA VAL A 21 -34.97 34.32 17.75
C VAL A 21 -36.25 33.87 18.44
N GLN A 22 -36.33 32.58 18.77
CA GLN A 22 -37.41 32.02 19.58
C GLN A 22 -36.93 31.89 21.03
N GLN A 23 -37.68 32.46 21.96
CA GLN A 23 -37.42 32.30 23.39
C GLN A 23 -38.16 31.08 23.95
N LEU A 24 -37.44 30.26 24.73
CA LEU A 24 -37.95 29.16 25.52
C LEU A 24 -37.37 29.27 26.95
N GLY A 25 -38.08 29.99 27.82
CA GLY A 25 -37.61 30.29 29.17
C GLY A 25 -36.27 31.03 29.14
N LYS A 26 -35.22 30.42 29.71
CA LYS A 26 -33.85 30.96 29.73
C LYS A 26 -33.01 30.68 28.46
N ILE A 27 -33.61 30.10 27.43
CA ILE A 27 -32.91 29.68 26.20
C ILE A 27 -33.42 30.50 25.02
N LEU A 28 -32.50 31.03 24.22
CA LEU A 28 -32.82 31.58 22.90
C LEU A 28 -32.37 30.62 21.79
N ILE A 29 -33.26 30.39 20.84
CA ILE A 29 -33.02 29.55 19.68
C ILE A 29 -33.12 30.44 18.44
N PRO A 30 -32.00 30.76 17.77
CA PRO A 30 -32.04 31.43 16.48
C PRO A 30 -32.80 30.57 15.46
N ALA A 31 -33.64 31.19 14.64
CA ALA A 31 -34.41 30.49 13.61
C ALA A 31 -33.49 29.88 12.54
N GLU A 32 -32.34 30.50 12.29
CA GLU A 32 -31.27 29.97 11.45
C GLU A 32 -30.24 29.23 12.32
N LYS A 33 -29.48 28.29 11.74
CA LYS A 33 -28.46 27.53 12.49
C LYS A 33 -27.27 28.37 12.98
N THR A 34 -27.21 29.63 12.57
CA THR A 34 -26.16 30.62 12.85
C THR A 34 -26.76 31.88 13.45
N ILE A 35 -25.99 32.57 14.29
CA ILE A 35 -26.32 33.90 14.78
C ILE A 35 -25.17 34.86 14.45
N ASP A 36 -25.49 36.09 14.07
CA ASP A 36 -24.48 37.13 13.94
C ASP A 36 -23.92 37.47 15.32
N TYR A 37 -22.63 37.21 15.51
CA TYR A 37 -21.95 37.41 16.79
C TYR A 37 -21.90 38.88 17.19
N GLN A 38 -21.73 39.80 16.25
CA GLN A 38 -21.67 41.24 16.54
C GLN A 38 -23.05 41.75 16.98
N ALA A 39 -24.11 41.28 16.33
CA ALA A 39 -25.48 41.60 16.73
C ALA A 39 -25.80 41.05 18.13
N LEU A 40 -25.39 39.81 18.43
CA LEU A 40 -25.56 39.20 19.73
C LEU A 40 -24.78 39.96 20.83
N GLU A 41 -23.53 40.30 20.57
CA GLU A 41 -22.69 41.05 21.52
C GLU A 41 -23.27 42.44 21.81
N LEU A 42 -23.76 43.14 20.79
CA LEU A 42 -24.44 44.42 20.97
C LEU A 42 -25.72 44.27 21.81
N ALA A 43 -26.54 43.26 21.52
CA ALA A 43 -27.78 42.99 22.23
C ALA A 43 -27.55 42.65 23.72
N VAL A 44 -26.56 41.81 24.02
CA VAL A 44 -26.16 41.47 25.39
C VAL A 44 -25.66 42.70 26.14
N ASN A 45 -24.83 43.52 25.51
CA ASN A 45 -24.31 44.75 26.11
C ASN A 45 -25.42 45.78 26.37
N LEU A 46 -26.37 45.93 25.45
CA LEU A 46 -27.55 46.80 25.61
C LEU A 46 -28.46 46.31 26.75
N ALA A 47 -28.65 45.00 26.87
CA ALA A 47 -29.44 44.40 27.95
C ALA A 47 -28.72 44.43 29.31
N GLY A 48 -27.40 44.66 29.34
CA GLY A 48 -26.60 44.71 30.57
C GLY A 48 -26.51 43.36 31.28
N VAL A 49 -26.61 42.26 30.53
CA VAL A 49 -26.61 40.89 31.07
C VAL A 49 -25.29 40.18 30.78
N THR A 50 -25.04 39.07 31.46
CA THR A 50 -23.87 38.23 31.15
C THR A 50 -24.03 37.56 29.79
N PHE A 51 -22.93 37.45 29.05
CA PHE A 51 -22.92 36.79 27.75
C PHE A 51 -23.38 35.33 27.86
N PRO A 52 -24.28 34.85 26.97
CA PRO A 52 -24.86 33.52 27.08
C PRO A 52 -23.85 32.42 26.81
N THR A 53 -24.07 31.26 27.42
CA THR A 53 -23.32 30.04 27.09
C THR A 53 -23.90 29.43 25.82
N PHE A 54 -23.05 29.09 24.86
CA PHE A 54 -23.46 28.33 23.69
C PHE A 54 -23.65 26.86 24.05
N SER A 55 -24.88 26.37 23.94
CA SER A 55 -25.18 24.95 23.99
C SER A 55 -25.48 24.46 22.58
N PHE A 56 -24.75 23.44 22.15
CA PHE A 56 -25.15 22.65 21.00
C PHE A 56 -25.89 21.45 21.60
N PRO A 57 -27.18 21.21 21.27
CA PRO A 57 -27.76 19.92 21.61
C PRO A 57 -26.80 18.87 21.06
N ILE A 58 -26.40 17.89 21.89
CA ILE A 58 -25.62 16.76 21.43
C ILE A 58 -26.53 16.04 20.45
N VAL A 59 -26.46 16.46 19.19
CA VAL A 59 -26.99 15.67 18.09
C VAL A 59 -26.00 14.52 18.05
N SER A 60 -26.44 13.30 18.32
CA SER A 60 -25.64 12.09 18.10
C SER A 60 -25.37 11.83 16.61
N SER A 61 -25.37 12.90 15.81
CA SER A 61 -25.19 12.95 14.37
C SER A 61 -24.03 13.87 13.98
N LEU A 62 -23.14 14.22 14.92
CA LEU A 62 -21.85 14.77 14.55
C LEU A 62 -21.04 13.63 13.94
N LYS A 63 -21.33 13.32 12.67
CA LYS A 63 -20.40 12.58 11.83
C LYS A 63 -19.05 13.28 11.98
N CYS A 64 -17.98 12.55 12.22
CA CYS A 64 -16.65 13.16 12.25
C CYS A 64 -16.46 13.89 10.91
N ARG A 65 -16.40 15.23 10.95
CA ARG A 65 -16.27 16.09 9.75
C ARG A 65 -14.84 16.51 9.50
N LEU A 66 -13.90 15.99 10.28
CA LEU A 66 -12.50 16.21 9.98
C LEU A 66 -12.21 15.55 8.63
N PRO A 67 -11.54 16.25 7.71
CA PRO A 67 -11.11 15.63 6.46
C PRO A 67 -10.20 14.44 6.79
N PHE A 68 -10.30 13.37 6.02
CA PHE A 68 -9.42 12.21 6.15
C PHE A 68 -7.96 12.69 5.97
N PRO A 69 -7.12 12.67 7.01
CA PRO A 69 -5.79 13.27 6.98
C PRO A 69 -4.78 12.30 6.36
N ARG A 70 -5.05 11.90 5.11
CA ARG A 70 -4.30 10.90 4.34
C ARG A 70 -2.78 11.07 4.42
N ASP A 71 -2.30 12.32 4.29
CA ASP A 71 -0.88 12.68 4.31
C ASP A 71 -0.14 12.27 5.61
N GLU A 72 -0.85 11.94 6.70
CA GLU A 72 -0.23 11.49 7.95
C GLU A 72 0.37 10.08 7.88
N ARG A 73 -0.15 9.23 6.98
CA ARG A 73 0.24 7.81 6.88
C ARG A 73 0.41 7.30 5.46
N GLU A 74 0.06 8.09 4.44
CA GLU A 74 0.19 7.65 3.05
C GLU A 74 1.67 7.51 2.67
N CYS A 75 2.02 6.38 2.07
CA CYS A 75 3.34 6.16 1.48
C CYS A 75 3.52 7.09 0.28
N THR A 76 4.56 7.93 0.35
CA THR A 76 4.90 8.90 -0.69
C THR A 76 6.15 8.52 -1.49
N ASP A 77 6.83 7.43 -1.12
CA ASP A 77 7.94 6.93 -1.92
C ASP A 77 7.41 6.28 -3.20
N GLU A 78 7.98 6.67 -4.33
CA GLU A 78 7.59 6.17 -5.65
C GLU A 78 8.39 4.94 -6.06
N ASN A 79 9.42 4.56 -5.31
CA ASN A 79 10.25 3.39 -5.63
C ASN A 79 10.03 2.24 -4.65
N THR A 80 9.51 2.52 -3.45
CA THR A 80 9.21 1.50 -2.44
C THR A 80 7.99 0.68 -2.84
N PRO A 81 8.01 -0.66 -2.63
CA PRO A 81 6.83 -1.49 -2.74
C PRO A 81 5.69 -0.95 -1.87
N LYS A 82 4.54 -0.67 -2.48
CA LYS A 82 3.37 -0.10 -1.78
C LYS A 82 2.07 -0.70 -2.26
N ILE A 83 1.12 -0.84 -1.36
CA ILE A 83 -0.21 -1.39 -1.63
C ILE A 83 -1.28 -0.34 -1.40
N TYR A 84 -2.29 -0.30 -2.28
CA TYR A 84 -3.48 0.51 -2.07
C TYR A 84 -4.58 -0.33 -1.44
N VAL A 85 -4.87 -0.05 -0.17
CA VAL A 85 -5.90 -0.74 0.60
C VAL A 85 -7.16 0.12 0.67
N ALA A 86 -8.30 -0.46 0.34
CA ALA A 86 -9.60 0.22 0.35
C ALA A 86 -10.54 -0.34 1.43
N CYS A 87 -11.38 0.53 2.00
CA CYS A 87 -12.46 0.13 2.89
C CYS A 87 -13.63 -0.43 2.09
N LEU A 88 -14.02 -1.69 2.33
CA LEU A 88 -15.07 -2.35 1.56
C LEU A 88 -16.46 -1.78 1.83
N SER A 89 -16.78 -1.41 3.08
CA SER A 89 -18.04 -0.74 3.41
C SER A 89 -18.18 0.59 2.66
N ALA A 90 -17.14 1.41 2.68
CA ALA A 90 -17.13 2.69 1.96
C ALA A 90 -17.27 2.48 0.44
N TYR A 91 -16.57 1.49 -0.12
CA TYR A 91 -16.65 1.14 -1.53
C TYR A 91 -18.08 0.72 -1.93
N ASN A 92 -18.71 -0.16 -1.15
CA ASN A 92 -20.09 -0.61 -1.37
C ASN A 92 -21.11 0.53 -1.27
N ALA A 93 -20.82 1.54 -0.45
CA ALA A 93 -21.61 2.77 -0.35
C ALA A 93 -21.28 3.82 -1.44
N GLY A 94 -20.38 3.52 -2.37
CA GLY A 94 -20.02 4.41 -3.48
C GLY A 94 -18.99 5.49 -3.13
N HIS A 95 -18.23 5.30 -2.06
CA HIS A 95 -17.15 6.18 -1.63
C HIS A 95 -15.77 5.58 -1.95
N LEU A 96 -14.90 6.39 -2.56
CA LEU A 96 -13.49 6.03 -2.70
C LEU A 96 -12.75 6.39 -1.41
N HIS A 97 -12.56 5.40 -0.54
CA HIS A 97 -11.85 5.55 0.73
C HIS A 97 -10.80 4.45 0.87
N GLY A 98 -9.54 4.86 0.98
CA GLY A 98 -8.39 3.97 1.01
C GLY A 98 -7.08 4.74 1.16
N LEU A 99 -5.99 4.00 1.32
CA LEU A 99 -4.66 4.52 1.64
C LEU A 99 -3.60 3.72 0.88
N TRP A 100 -2.61 4.43 0.30
CA TRP A 100 -1.36 3.81 -0.12
C TRP A 100 -0.48 3.58 1.10
N ILE A 101 -0.15 2.32 1.38
CA ILE A 101 0.62 1.91 2.56
C ILE A 101 1.95 1.36 2.10
N ASP A 102 3.02 1.75 2.80
CA ASP A 102 4.36 1.22 2.59
C ASP A 102 4.37 -0.25 3.00
N ALA A 103 4.60 -1.13 2.02
CA ALA A 103 4.56 -2.56 2.22
C ALA A 103 5.86 -3.12 2.83
N THR A 104 6.94 -2.33 2.91
CA THR A 104 8.21 -2.76 3.52
C THR A 104 8.17 -2.74 5.05
N GLN A 105 7.19 -2.04 5.62
CA GLN A 105 6.91 -2.04 7.05
C GLN A 105 6.59 -3.45 7.57
N GLU A 106 6.67 -3.62 8.89
CA GLU A 106 6.25 -4.88 9.51
C GLU A 106 4.74 -5.10 9.35
N ALA A 107 4.31 -6.36 9.26
CA ALA A 107 2.89 -6.69 9.03
C ALA A 107 1.93 -6.08 10.07
N GLU A 108 2.40 -5.92 11.32
CA GLU A 108 1.65 -5.27 12.41
C GLU A 108 1.47 -3.77 12.17
N GLU A 109 2.48 -3.10 11.60
CA GLU A 109 2.41 -1.67 11.26
C GLU A 109 1.49 -1.43 10.07
N ILE A 110 1.51 -2.32 9.08
CA ILE A 110 0.56 -2.31 7.95
C ILE A 110 -0.88 -2.50 8.48
N GLU A 111 -1.10 -3.42 9.41
CA GLU A 111 -2.41 -3.64 10.04
C GLU A 111 -2.88 -2.39 10.83
N ASP A 112 -1.97 -1.72 11.53
CA ASP A 112 -2.25 -0.46 12.22
C ASP A 112 -2.65 0.66 11.24
N ASP A 113 -1.98 0.77 10.09
CA ASP A 113 -2.32 1.74 9.04
C ASP A 113 -3.69 1.45 8.41
N ILE A 114 -4.01 0.18 8.16
CA ILE A 114 -5.32 -0.26 7.67
C ILE A 114 -6.40 0.05 8.70
N THR A 115 -6.18 -0.31 9.96
CA THR A 115 -7.13 -0.07 11.06
C THR A 115 -7.38 1.43 11.24
N TRP A 116 -6.31 2.23 11.17
CA TRP A 116 -6.43 3.68 11.18
C TRP A 116 -7.26 4.17 9.99
N MET A 117 -6.96 3.75 8.76
CA MET A 117 -7.73 4.12 7.56
C MET A 117 -9.22 3.76 7.71
N LEU A 118 -9.53 2.56 8.19
CA LEU A 118 -10.91 2.09 8.42
C LEU A 118 -11.65 2.94 9.46
N SER A 119 -10.97 3.38 10.52
CA SER A 119 -11.55 4.25 11.56
C SER A 119 -11.99 5.63 11.02
N TRP A 120 -11.41 6.04 9.88
CA TRP A 120 -11.76 7.28 9.16
C TRP A 120 -12.79 7.08 8.05
N SER A 121 -13.38 5.89 7.94
CA SER A 121 -14.36 5.59 6.89
C SER A 121 -15.56 6.56 6.92
N PRO A 122 -15.99 7.10 5.76
CA PRO A 122 -17.11 8.05 5.69
C PRO A 122 -18.46 7.45 6.08
N VAL A 123 -18.55 6.11 6.15
CA VAL A 123 -19.75 5.35 6.53
C VAL A 123 -19.64 4.70 7.91
N GLY A 124 -18.55 4.95 8.65
CA GLY A 124 -18.31 4.32 9.97
C GLY A 124 -19.37 4.61 11.04
N ASP A 125 -20.17 5.67 10.87
CA ASP A 125 -21.32 5.97 11.74
C ASP A 125 -22.57 5.14 11.39
N ASP A 126 -22.67 4.68 10.14
CA ASP A 126 -23.84 4.00 9.60
C ASP A 126 -23.68 2.47 9.65
N GLU A 127 -22.45 1.96 9.50
CA GLU A 127 -22.11 0.53 9.54
C GLU A 127 -20.68 0.27 10.05
N PRO A 128 -20.41 -0.91 10.65
CA PRO A 128 -19.05 -1.28 11.03
C PRO A 128 -18.14 -1.39 9.79
N CYS A 129 -16.98 -0.75 9.87
CA CYS A 129 -15.96 -0.74 8.82
C CYS A 129 -14.78 -1.59 9.27
N GLU A 130 -14.88 -2.90 9.10
CA GLU A 130 -13.84 -3.86 9.52
C GLU A 130 -13.18 -4.55 8.32
N GLU A 131 -13.87 -4.56 7.17
CA GLU A 131 -13.43 -5.27 5.98
C GLU A 131 -12.65 -4.34 5.02
N TRP A 132 -11.55 -4.88 4.50
CA TRP A 132 -10.66 -4.21 3.55
C TRP A 132 -10.23 -5.18 2.45
N ALA A 133 -9.77 -4.62 1.34
CA ALA A 133 -9.16 -5.37 0.25
C ALA A 133 -8.05 -4.55 -0.42
N ILE A 134 -7.07 -5.26 -1.00
CA ILE A 134 -6.03 -4.65 -1.84
C ILE A 134 -6.65 -4.41 -3.22
N HIS A 135 -6.78 -3.14 -3.59
CA HIS A 135 -7.36 -2.75 -4.87
C HIS A 135 -6.28 -2.45 -5.92
N ASP A 136 -5.08 -2.09 -5.49
CA ASP A 136 -3.94 -1.81 -6.37
C ASP A 136 -2.60 -2.01 -5.65
N TYR A 137 -1.50 -2.09 -6.38
CA TYR A 137 -0.14 -2.19 -5.84
C TYR A 137 0.92 -1.72 -6.85
N GLU A 138 2.03 -1.21 -6.34
CA GLU A 138 3.14 -0.67 -7.14
C GLU A 138 4.50 -1.18 -6.63
N ASN A 139 5.50 -1.19 -7.53
CA ASN A 139 6.90 -1.52 -7.24
C ASN A 139 7.20 -2.94 -6.72
N PHE A 140 6.41 -3.93 -7.15
CA PHE A 140 6.65 -5.35 -6.85
C PHE A 140 7.44 -6.10 -7.96
N SER A 141 8.16 -5.40 -8.84
CA SER A 141 9.05 -6.00 -9.86
C SER A 141 8.42 -7.15 -10.66
N GLY A 142 7.15 -6.98 -11.07
CA GLY A 142 6.39 -7.96 -11.85
C GLY A 142 5.71 -9.07 -11.04
N PHE A 143 5.83 -9.10 -9.71
CA PHE A 143 4.97 -9.93 -8.87
C PHE A 143 3.52 -9.47 -8.96
N SER A 144 2.62 -10.45 -9.00
CA SER A 144 1.18 -10.20 -8.91
C SER A 144 0.69 -10.52 -7.51
N LEU A 145 0.07 -9.54 -6.86
CA LEU A 145 -0.59 -9.72 -5.56
C LEU A 145 -2.10 -9.99 -5.76
N GLY A 146 -2.64 -10.85 -4.90
CA GLY A 146 -4.08 -11.07 -4.80
C GLY A 146 -4.78 -10.02 -3.93
N GLU A 147 -6.09 -9.87 -4.09
CA GLU A 147 -6.91 -8.91 -3.35
C GLU A 147 -6.94 -9.17 -1.82
N TYR A 148 -6.73 -10.43 -1.43
CA TYR A 148 -6.78 -10.93 -0.04
C TYR A 148 -5.51 -11.67 0.35
N GLU A 149 -4.36 -11.16 -0.07
CA GLU A 149 -3.07 -11.72 0.28
C GLU A 149 -2.73 -11.46 1.75
N SER A 150 -1.97 -12.36 2.38
CA SER A 150 -1.62 -12.21 3.80
C SER A 150 -0.63 -11.04 4.02
N LEU A 151 -0.86 -10.22 5.04
CA LEU A 151 0.01 -9.08 5.35
C LEU A 151 1.46 -9.53 5.64
N GLN A 152 1.63 -10.69 6.28
CA GLN A 152 2.96 -11.26 6.52
C GLN A 152 3.68 -11.64 5.22
N TYR A 153 2.96 -12.15 4.22
CA TYR A 153 3.54 -12.45 2.92
C TYR A 153 3.93 -11.19 2.17
N ILE A 154 3.02 -10.20 2.14
CA ILE A 154 3.27 -8.91 1.47
C ILE A 154 4.47 -8.20 2.08
N SER A 155 4.51 -8.09 3.40
CA SER A 155 5.59 -7.43 4.14
C SER A 155 6.95 -8.07 3.83
N LYS A 156 7.05 -9.40 3.95
CA LYS A 156 8.29 -10.12 3.63
C LYS A 156 8.70 -10.00 2.16
N LEU A 157 7.74 -10.10 1.25
CA LEU A 157 8.02 -9.98 -0.19
C LEU A 157 8.53 -8.57 -0.51
N ALA A 158 7.86 -7.54 0.01
CA ALA A 158 8.26 -6.15 -0.18
C ALA A 158 9.66 -5.88 0.36
N GLN A 159 9.96 -6.28 1.60
CA GLN A 159 11.29 -6.12 2.20
C GLN A 159 12.37 -6.80 1.34
N VAL A 160 12.14 -8.04 0.91
CA VAL A 160 13.11 -8.78 0.07
C VAL A 160 13.36 -8.09 -1.26
N LEU A 161 12.32 -7.51 -1.88
CA LEU A 161 12.47 -6.82 -3.16
C LEU A 161 13.14 -5.46 -3.01
N ASP A 162 12.84 -4.73 -1.93
CA ASP A 162 13.44 -3.43 -1.62
C ASP A 162 14.93 -3.54 -1.27
N ASP A 163 15.32 -4.60 -0.54
CA ASP A 163 16.70 -4.88 -0.16
C ASP A 163 17.56 -5.49 -1.30
N ALA A 164 16.94 -5.92 -2.41
CA ALA A 164 17.65 -6.61 -3.49
C ALA A 164 18.41 -5.63 -4.40
N ASP A 165 19.69 -5.93 -4.68
CA ASP A 165 20.50 -5.18 -5.65
C ASP A 165 19.88 -5.17 -7.06
N ASP A 166 19.23 -6.27 -7.44
CA ASP A 166 18.49 -6.45 -8.69
C ASP A 166 17.11 -7.05 -8.36
N ALA A 167 16.14 -6.18 -8.09
CA ALA A 167 14.79 -6.56 -7.70
C ALA A 167 14.05 -7.36 -8.79
N ASP A 168 14.35 -7.12 -10.07
CA ASP A 168 13.74 -7.87 -11.18
C ASP A 168 14.27 -9.30 -11.25
N ALA A 169 15.58 -9.50 -11.05
CA ALA A 169 16.19 -10.83 -10.95
C ALA A 169 15.69 -11.59 -9.71
N MET A 170 15.60 -10.91 -8.57
CA MET A 170 15.05 -11.47 -7.33
C MET A 170 13.58 -11.88 -7.53
N ALA A 171 12.79 -11.03 -8.16
CA ALA A 171 11.39 -11.33 -8.46
C ALA A 171 11.24 -12.52 -9.42
N ALA A 172 12.06 -12.59 -10.46
CA ALA A 172 12.10 -13.73 -11.37
C ALA A 172 12.44 -15.04 -10.64
N TRP A 173 13.44 -15.00 -9.75
CA TRP A 173 13.83 -16.13 -8.92
C TRP A 173 12.70 -16.60 -8.00
N LEU A 174 12.13 -15.70 -7.20
CA LEU A 174 11.09 -16.06 -6.24
C LEU A 174 9.85 -16.64 -6.95
N ASN A 175 9.50 -16.12 -8.14
CA ASN A 175 8.40 -16.68 -8.93
C ASN A 175 8.69 -18.10 -9.46
N TYR A 176 9.93 -18.37 -9.85
CA TYR A 176 10.37 -19.69 -10.30
C TYR A 176 10.49 -20.68 -9.13
N ALA A 177 11.16 -20.30 -8.04
CA ALA A 177 11.48 -21.19 -6.93
C ALA A 177 10.29 -21.49 -6.02
N LYS A 178 9.25 -20.63 -6.00
CA LYS A 178 8.04 -20.85 -5.20
C LYS A 178 7.10 -21.91 -5.78
N ASP A 179 7.09 -22.10 -7.10
CA ASP A 179 6.15 -22.98 -7.81
C ASP A 179 6.23 -24.46 -7.34
N PRO A 180 7.42 -25.06 -7.13
CA PRO A 180 7.50 -26.44 -6.64
C PRO A 180 7.16 -26.61 -5.14
N ILE A 181 7.07 -25.54 -4.35
CA ILE A 181 6.96 -25.61 -2.88
C ILE A 181 5.54 -25.32 -2.39
N HIS A 182 4.99 -26.18 -1.55
CA HIS A 182 3.75 -25.88 -0.83
C HIS A 182 4.03 -24.92 0.35
N ASN A 183 3.42 -23.74 0.33
CA ASN A 183 3.60 -22.67 1.32
C ASN A 183 5.08 -22.19 1.44
N PRO A 184 5.59 -21.50 0.40
CA PRO A 184 7.00 -21.10 0.31
C PRO A 184 7.37 -20.08 1.40
N ASP A 185 8.56 -20.25 1.98
CA ASP A 185 9.17 -19.22 2.81
C ASP A 185 10.00 -18.28 1.94
N ILE A 186 9.43 -17.11 1.62
CA ILE A 186 10.03 -16.11 0.74
C ILE A 186 11.41 -15.66 1.22
N GLN A 187 11.60 -15.54 2.54
CA GLN A 187 12.86 -15.08 3.10
C GLN A 187 13.96 -16.13 2.89
N LYS A 188 13.63 -17.41 3.13
CA LYS A 188 14.55 -18.52 2.85
C LYS A 188 14.90 -18.60 1.37
N LEU A 189 13.92 -18.47 0.49
CA LEU A 189 14.16 -18.45 -0.97
C LEU A 189 15.06 -17.28 -1.37
N ALA A 190 14.87 -16.11 -0.78
CA ALA A 190 15.70 -14.94 -1.04
C ALA A 190 17.16 -15.16 -0.60
N GLU A 191 17.39 -15.80 0.55
CA GLU A 191 18.74 -16.15 1.02
C GLU A 191 19.45 -17.11 0.05
N GLU A 192 18.69 -18.04 -0.55
CA GLU A 192 19.21 -19.02 -1.51
C GLU A 192 19.55 -18.38 -2.88
N PHE A 193 18.95 -17.24 -3.23
CA PHE A 193 19.10 -16.55 -4.53
C PHE A 193 20.54 -16.47 -5.02
N SER A 194 21.45 -15.97 -4.18
CA SER A 194 22.87 -15.78 -4.53
C SER A 194 23.59 -17.06 -4.94
N SER A 195 23.14 -18.21 -4.43
CA SER A 195 23.73 -19.52 -4.72
C SER A 195 23.20 -20.13 -6.02
N TYR A 196 22.03 -19.69 -6.49
CA TYR A 196 21.40 -20.20 -7.70
C TYR A 196 21.54 -19.26 -8.89
N TYR A 197 21.61 -17.96 -8.66
CA TYR A 197 21.67 -16.98 -9.73
C TYR A 197 23.01 -17.02 -10.49
N CYS A 198 22.92 -17.16 -11.82
CA CYS A 198 24.05 -17.21 -12.76
C CYS A 198 24.17 -15.93 -13.60
N GLY A 199 23.33 -14.91 -13.35
CA GLY A 199 23.38 -13.61 -14.01
C GLY A 199 22.33 -13.40 -15.11
N HIS A 200 22.41 -12.23 -15.72
CA HIS A 200 21.56 -11.78 -16.83
C HIS A 200 22.30 -11.90 -18.17
N TRP A 201 21.65 -12.50 -19.16
CA TRP A 201 22.25 -12.88 -20.44
C TRP A 201 21.35 -12.53 -21.62
N GLU A 202 21.91 -12.35 -22.82
CA GLU A 202 21.10 -12.07 -24.03
C GLU A 202 20.21 -13.27 -24.41
N SER A 203 20.70 -14.49 -24.17
CA SER A 203 19.99 -15.75 -24.41
C SER A 203 20.66 -16.90 -23.67
N GLU A 204 19.99 -18.05 -23.60
CA GLU A 204 20.57 -19.31 -23.09
C GLU A 204 21.89 -19.68 -23.81
N ARG A 205 21.94 -19.47 -25.14
CA ARG A 205 23.15 -19.67 -25.94
C ARG A 205 24.28 -18.74 -25.50
N ASP A 206 23.94 -17.50 -25.17
CA ASP A 206 24.92 -16.49 -24.75
C ASP A 206 25.58 -16.89 -23.43
N PHE A 207 24.77 -17.33 -22.45
CA PHE A 207 25.23 -17.89 -21.18
C PHE A 207 26.23 -19.04 -21.40
N VAL A 208 25.88 -20.00 -22.25
CA VAL A 208 26.74 -21.18 -22.51
C VAL A 208 28.06 -20.80 -23.18
N LEU A 209 28.07 -19.79 -24.04
CA LEU A 209 29.27 -19.37 -24.77
C LEU A 209 30.22 -18.50 -23.94
N LYS A 210 29.68 -17.71 -23.01
CA LYS A 210 30.42 -16.60 -22.37
C LYS A 210 30.56 -16.74 -20.86
N SER A 211 29.82 -17.63 -20.20
CA SER A 211 29.92 -17.75 -18.74
C SER A 211 31.21 -18.43 -18.30
N ASP A 212 31.83 -17.87 -17.27
CA ASP A 212 33.04 -18.43 -16.66
C ASP A 212 32.77 -19.81 -16.03
N GLU A 213 31.55 -20.05 -15.55
CA GLU A 213 31.15 -21.34 -14.97
C GLU A 213 31.19 -22.46 -15.99
N ILE A 214 30.58 -22.25 -17.17
CA ILE A 214 30.57 -23.24 -18.25
C ILE A 214 31.98 -23.43 -18.82
N GLU A 215 32.75 -22.35 -18.95
CA GLU A 215 34.16 -22.43 -19.34
C GLU A 215 34.98 -23.25 -18.35
N GLN A 216 34.79 -23.09 -17.04
CA GLN A 216 35.50 -23.88 -16.03
C GLN A 216 35.09 -25.36 -16.06
N MET A 217 33.80 -25.63 -16.31
CA MET A 217 33.27 -27.00 -16.32
C MET A 217 33.76 -27.81 -17.53
N TYR A 218 33.77 -27.21 -18.71
CA TYR A 218 34.07 -27.92 -19.97
C TYR A 218 35.42 -27.55 -20.58
N ASN A 219 36.06 -26.48 -20.10
CA ASN A 219 37.34 -25.94 -20.59
C ASN A 219 37.34 -25.77 -22.11
N TRP A 220 36.32 -25.05 -22.59
CA TRP A 220 36.01 -24.95 -24.01
C TRP A 220 37.16 -24.27 -24.78
N SER A 221 37.81 -23.27 -24.19
CA SER A 221 38.98 -22.62 -24.80
C SER A 221 40.13 -23.60 -25.10
N GLU A 222 40.31 -24.63 -24.28
CA GLU A 222 41.33 -25.67 -24.55
C GLU A 222 40.89 -26.61 -25.67
N PHE A 223 39.61 -27.02 -25.68
CA PHE A 223 39.06 -27.83 -26.76
C PHE A 223 39.21 -27.12 -28.11
N GLU A 224 38.86 -25.84 -28.20
CA GLU A 224 38.96 -25.06 -29.42
C GLU A 224 40.40 -24.99 -29.96
N LYS A 225 41.38 -24.77 -29.07
CA LYS A 225 42.81 -24.76 -29.43
C LYS A 225 43.28 -26.11 -29.95
N LYS A 226 42.77 -27.21 -29.39
CA LYS A 226 43.18 -28.57 -29.73
C LYS A 226 42.49 -29.11 -30.99
N PHE A 227 41.23 -28.73 -31.21
CA PHE A 227 40.36 -29.30 -32.23
C PHE A 227 39.69 -28.20 -33.08
N GLN A 228 40.49 -27.24 -33.57
CA GLN A 228 40.01 -26.06 -34.29
C GLN A 228 39.06 -26.35 -35.47
N PHE A 229 39.27 -27.45 -36.21
CA PHE A 229 38.35 -27.84 -37.29
C PHE A 229 36.98 -28.23 -36.74
N TRP A 230 36.94 -29.04 -35.68
CA TRP A 230 35.69 -29.54 -35.11
C TRP A 230 34.94 -28.49 -34.30
N SER A 231 35.67 -27.55 -33.67
CA SER A 231 35.06 -26.49 -32.85
C SER A 231 34.13 -25.57 -33.64
N GLN A 232 34.41 -25.36 -34.93
CA GLN A 232 33.57 -24.57 -35.84
C GLN A 232 32.26 -25.26 -36.24
N HIS A 233 32.11 -26.54 -35.95
CA HIS A 233 30.95 -27.35 -36.32
C HIS A 233 30.06 -27.71 -35.11
N ILE A 234 30.31 -27.10 -33.94
CA ILE A 234 29.45 -27.31 -32.78
C ILE A 234 28.15 -26.54 -32.94
N ASP A 235 27.05 -27.26 -32.78
CA ASP A 235 25.71 -26.70 -32.66
C ASP A 235 25.48 -26.23 -31.22
N TRP A 236 25.82 -24.97 -30.97
CA TRP A 236 25.66 -24.33 -29.67
C TRP A 236 24.22 -24.17 -29.22
N ASP A 237 23.26 -24.11 -30.14
CA ASP A 237 21.84 -24.06 -29.78
C ASP A 237 21.39 -25.39 -29.18
N SER A 238 21.88 -26.50 -29.75
CA SER A 238 21.64 -27.84 -29.19
C SER A 238 22.36 -28.05 -27.85
N VAL A 239 23.60 -27.56 -27.70
CA VAL A 239 24.32 -27.63 -26.41
C VAL A 239 23.59 -26.84 -25.33
N ALA A 240 23.15 -25.62 -25.64
CA ALA A 240 22.39 -24.81 -24.70
C ALA A 240 21.11 -25.50 -24.28
N ARG A 241 20.32 -26.01 -25.22
CA ARG A 241 19.10 -26.75 -24.90
C ARG A 241 19.35 -27.92 -23.95
N GLU A 242 20.43 -28.68 -24.15
CA GLU A 242 20.74 -29.83 -23.30
C GLU A 242 21.15 -29.40 -21.88
N LEU A 243 21.95 -28.34 -21.74
CA LEU A 243 22.34 -27.79 -20.43
C LEU A 243 21.14 -27.29 -19.63
N PHE A 244 20.20 -26.61 -20.29
CA PHE A 244 18.96 -26.11 -19.69
C PHE A 244 17.90 -27.20 -19.46
N ILE A 245 18.15 -28.45 -19.88
CA ILE A 245 17.32 -29.61 -19.50
C ILE A 245 17.89 -30.30 -18.25
N GLN A 246 19.18 -30.17 -17.97
CA GLN A 246 19.88 -31.01 -17.00
C GLN A 246 20.39 -30.30 -15.74
N GLY A 247 20.43 -28.97 -15.72
CA GLY A 247 20.98 -28.28 -14.55
C GLY A 247 20.85 -26.76 -14.51
N TYR A 248 20.21 -26.15 -15.49
CA TYR A 248 19.94 -24.72 -15.51
C TYR A 248 18.52 -24.44 -15.95
N ASP A 249 17.95 -23.35 -15.45
CA ASP A 249 16.66 -22.83 -15.86
C ASP A 249 16.81 -21.35 -16.26
N SER A 250 15.96 -20.90 -17.18
CA SER A 250 15.95 -19.52 -17.63
C SER A 250 14.55 -18.89 -17.46
N VAL A 251 14.53 -17.66 -16.97
CA VAL A 251 13.33 -16.82 -16.90
C VAL A 251 13.54 -15.60 -17.80
N LYS A 252 12.54 -15.26 -18.60
CA LYS A 252 12.63 -14.09 -19.49
C LYS A 252 12.77 -12.81 -18.68
N ALA A 253 13.78 -12.01 -18.99
CA ALA A 253 13.97 -10.69 -18.40
C ALA A 253 13.23 -9.64 -19.24
N SER A 254 12.63 -8.65 -18.58
CA SER A 254 12.07 -7.46 -19.22
C SER A 254 13.08 -6.31 -19.10
N PRO A 255 13.39 -5.54 -20.14
CA PRO A 255 12.81 -5.57 -21.50
C PRO A 255 13.49 -6.55 -22.46
N HIS A 256 14.67 -7.09 -22.14
CA HIS A 256 15.43 -8.00 -23.00
C HIS A 256 16.30 -8.98 -22.21
N GLY A 257 16.57 -10.15 -22.79
CA GLY A 257 17.45 -11.17 -22.24
C GLY A 257 16.74 -12.20 -21.37
N VAL A 258 17.54 -12.96 -20.62
CA VAL A 258 17.11 -14.00 -19.68
C VAL A 258 17.92 -13.91 -18.39
N TYR A 259 17.25 -14.13 -17.27
CA TYR A 259 17.91 -14.46 -16.01
C TYR A 259 18.13 -15.97 -15.97
N VAL A 260 19.37 -16.39 -15.67
CA VAL A 260 19.73 -17.80 -15.61
C VAL A 260 19.92 -18.21 -14.16
N PHE A 261 19.36 -19.36 -13.80
CA PHE A 261 19.48 -19.96 -12.49
C PHE A 261 19.99 -21.40 -12.64
N ARG A 262 20.72 -21.90 -11.64
CA ARG A 262 20.93 -23.34 -11.49
C ARG A 262 19.61 -24.01 -11.15
N GLU A 263 19.42 -25.26 -11.58
CA GLU A 263 18.19 -26.01 -11.35
C GLU A 263 17.86 -26.10 -9.84
N TYR A 264 16.62 -25.77 -9.48
CA TYR A 264 16.13 -25.77 -8.10
C TYR A 264 15.17 -26.94 -7.86
N TYR A 265 15.43 -27.72 -6.80
CA TYR A 265 14.65 -28.94 -6.52
C TYR A 265 13.61 -28.81 -5.39
N GLY A 266 13.55 -27.67 -4.69
CA GLY A 266 12.68 -27.45 -3.54
C GLY A 266 13.14 -28.10 -2.23
#